data_AF-A0A941KFA4-F1
#
_entry.id   AF-A0A941KFA4-F1
#
_cell.length_a   1.000
_cell.length_b   1.000
_cell.length_c   1.000
_cell.angle_alpha   90.00
_cell.angle_beta   90.00
_cell.angle_gamma   90.00
#
_symmetry.space_group_name_H-M   'P 1'
#
loop_
_entity.id
_entity.type
_entity.pdbx_description
1 polymer ?
#
loop_
_entity_poly.entity_id
_entity_poly.type
_entity_poly.pdbx_seq_one_letter_code
_entity_poly.pdbx_strand_id
1 'polypeptide(L)'
;MSEDQNRTLIDKFMLRLPDGMRGRVKAAAEANNRSMNAEIVATLEEKYPAPVIEYDPERVAELLERMQAALDSYSEPGASEEDMRQRMAEFAALRDEVRQYLPRKQGETRE
;
A
#
# COMPACT_ATOMS: atom_id res chain seq x y z
N MET A 1 -25.07 1.59 -5.08
CA MET A 1 -24.53 0.35 -5.68
C MET A 1 -23.01 0.48 -5.69
N SER A 2 -22.36 0.26 -4.54
CA SER A 2 -20.92 0.55 -4.38
C SER A 2 -20.27 -0.44 -3.40
N GLU A 3 -20.51 -1.74 -3.56
CA GLU A 3 -19.82 -2.79 -2.78
C GLU A 3 -18.87 -3.64 -3.63
N ASP A 4 -19.03 -3.66 -4.96
CA ASP A 4 -18.26 -4.57 -5.83
C ASP A 4 -16.83 -4.12 -6.14
N GLN A 5 -16.49 -2.84 -5.92
CA GLN A 5 -15.16 -2.32 -6.24
C GLN A 5 -14.05 -2.78 -5.28
N ASN A 6 -14.41 -3.28 -4.07
CA ASN A 6 -13.41 -3.65 -3.04
C ASN A 6 -13.01 -5.14 -3.09
N ARG A 7 -13.68 -5.98 -3.89
CA ARG A 7 -13.40 -7.44 -3.97
C ARG A 7 -12.42 -7.82 -5.09
N THR A 8 -12.05 -6.86 -5.94
CA THR A 8 -11.39 -7.09 -7.24
C THR A 8 -9.88 -6.89 -7.21
N LEU A 9 -9.31 -6.44 -6.08
CA LEU A 9 -7.87 -6.16 -5.93
C LEU A 9 -7.16 -7.13 -4.97
N ILE A 10 -7.70 -8.32 -4.75
CA ILE A 10 -7.09 -9.34 -3.90
C ILE A 10 -6.62 -10.47 -4.79
N ASP A 11 -5.31 -10.68 -4.88
CA ASP A 11 -4.74 -11.86 -5.53
C ASP A 11 -5.29 -13.12 -4.86
N LYS A 12 -5.89 -14.01 -5.67
CA LYS A 12 -6.48 -15.26 -5.19
C LYS A 12 -5.63 -16.43 -5.65
N PHE A 13 -5.07 -17.15 -4.68
CA PHE A 13 -4.29 -18.35 -4.94
C PHE A 13 -5.08 -19.61 -4.58
N MET A 14 -5.25 -20.51 -5.55
CA MET A 14 -5.94 -21.80 -5.33
C MET A 14 -4.98 -22.81 -4.69
N LEU A 15 -5.05 -22.96 -3.38
CA LEU A 15 -4.19 -23.87 -2.62
C LEU A 15 -4.71 -25.31 -2.65
N ARG A 16 -3.85 -26.27 -3.03
CA ARG A 16 -4.12 -27.70 -2.89
C ARG A 16 -3.62 -28.17 -1.53
N LEU A 17 -4.54 -28.62 -0.68
CA LEU A 17 -4.24 -29.09 0.67
C LEU A 17 -4.26 -30.63 0.69
N PRO A 18 -3.31 -31.29 1.37
CA PRO A 18 -3.39 -32.71 1.69
C PRO A 18 -4.63 -33.03 2.53
N ASP A 19 -5.05 -34.31 2.52
CA ASP A 19 -6.18 -34.79 3.29
C ASP A 19 -6.05 -34.44 4.78
N GLY A 20 -7.17 -34.02 5.38
CA GLY A 20 -7.26 -33.60 6.78
C GLY A 20 -6.64 -32.23 7.10
N MET A 21 -5.80 -31.65 6.24
CA MET A 21 -5.14 -30.37 6.52
C MET A 21 -6.15 -29.22 6.65
N ARG A 22 -7.18 -29.18 5.79
CA ARG A 22 -8.26 -28.17 5.89
C ARG A 22 -8.98 -28.21 7.23
N GLY A 23 -9.22 -29.40 7.78
CA GLY A 23 -9.85 -29.57 9.09
C GLY A 23 -8.98 -29.03 10.23
N ARG A 24 -7.67 -29.28 10.16
CA ARG A 24 -6.69 -28.75 11.12
C ARG A 24 -6.65 -27.22 11.12
N VAL A 25 -6.63 -26.59 9.93
CA VAL A 25 -6.68 -25.13 9.80
C VAL A 25 -7.99 -24.57 10.34
N LYS A 26 -9.12 -25.26 10.12
CA LYS A 26 -10.41 -24.86 10.67
C LYS A 26 -10.39 -24.80 12.20
N ALA A 27 -9.88 -25.85 12.86
CA ALA A 27 -9.80 -25.92 14.30
C ALA A 27 -8.88 -24.84 14.89
N ALA A 28 -7.74 -24.56 14.24
CA ALA A 28 -6.84 -23.48 14.64
C ALA A 28 -7.52 -22.10 14.52
N ALA A 29 -8.22 -21.86 13.41
CA ALA A 29 -8.96 -20.61 13.20
C ALA A 29 -10.06 -20.40 14.26
N GLU A 30 -10.81 -21.46 14.61
CA GLU A 30 -11.82 -21.41 15.67
C GLU A 30 -11.20 -21.10 17.05
N ALA A 31 -10.08 -21.76 17.39
CA ALA A 31 -9.35 -21.47 18.63
C ALA A 31 -8.84 -20.03 18.70
N ASN A 32 -8.46 -19.45 17.56
CA ASN A 32 -7.97 -18.08 17.43
C ASN A 32 -9.07 -17.03 17.20
N ASN A 33 -10.35 -17.41 17.19
CA ASN A 33 -11.49 -16.54 16.88
C ASN A 33 -11.33 -15.81 15.52
N ARG A 34 -10.81 -16.50 14.52
CA ARG A 34 -10.58 -15.98 13.16
C ARG A 34 -11.36 -16.79 12.13
N SER A 35 -11.59 -16.18 10.97
CA SER A 35 -12.00 -16.96 9.79
C SER A 35 -10.85 -17.85 9.33
N MET A 36 -11.15 -18.96 8.66
CA MET A 36 -10.14 -19.85 8.10
C MET A 36 -9.15 -19.09 7.19
N ASN A 37 -9.63 -18.14 6.39
CA ASN A 37 -8.77 -17.33 5.53
C ASN A 37 -7.86 -16.41 6.35
N ALA A 38 -8.40 -15.76 7.39
CA ALA A 38 -7.61 -14.89 8.27
C ALA A 38 -6.52 -15.67 9.01
N GLU A 39 -6.79 -16.93 9.39
CA GLU A 39 -5.78 -17.80 9.99
C GLU A 39 -4.68 -18.19 9.01
N ILE A 40 -5.03 -18.51 7.76
CA ILE A 40 -4.04 -18.80 6.70
C ILE A 40 -3.15 -17.57 6.49
N VAL A 41 -3.74 -16.37 6.37
CA VAL A 41 -2.99 -15.13 6.18
C VAL A 41 -2.06 -14.87 7.38
N ALA A 42 -2.58 -14.94 8.61
CA ALA A 42 -1.77 -14.71 9.81
C ALA A 42 -0.58 -15.68 9.92
N THR A 43 -0.80 -16.96 9.60
CA THR A 43 0.26 -17.97 9.59
C THR A 43 1.33 -17.66 8.53
N LEU A 44 0.90 -17.19 7.35
CA LEU A 44 1.82 -16.81 6.28
C LEU A 44 2.60 -15.54 6.65
N GLU A 45 1.98 -14.53 7.26
CA GLU A 45 2.65 -13.31 7.71
C GLU A 45 3.69 -13.60 8.80
N GLU A 46 3.42 -14.53 9.70
CA GLU A 46 4.39 -14.96 10.72
C GLU A 46 5.62 -15.59 10.07
N LYS A 47 5.43 -16.43 9.04
CA LYS A 47 6.54 -17.16 8.40
C LYS A 47 7.25 -16.39 7.30
N TYR A 48 6.52 -15.50 6.64
CA TYR A 48 6.95 -14.67 5.51
C TYR A 48 6.55 -13.21 5.79
N PRO A 49 7.20 -12.57 6.78
CA PRO A 49 6.88 -11.19 7.11
C PRO A 49 7.11 -10.29 5.90
N ALA A 50 6.33 -9.20 5.82
CA ALA A 50 6.56 -8.17 4.83
C ALA A 50 8.02 -7.69 4.93
N PRO A 51 8.69 -7.40 3.80
CA PRO A 51 10.05 -6.89 3.83
C PRO A 51 10.10 -5.63 4.70
N VAL A 52 11.05 -5.61 5.64
CA VAL A 52 11.35 -4.39 6.39
C VAL A 52 11.92 -3.41 5.39
N ILE A 53 11.20 -2.31 5.18
CA ILE A 53 11.71 -1.21 4.37
C ILE A 53 12.42 -0.29 5.34
N GLU A 54 13.75 -0.36 5.34
CA GLU A 54 14.57 0.62 6.02
C GLU A 54 14.45 1.93 5.27
N TYR A 55 13.97 2.97 5.95
CA TYR A 55 13.97 4.33 5.44
C TYR A 55 14.94 5.15 6.28
N ASP A 56 15.66 6.05 5.61
CA ASP A 56 16.42 7.10 6.26
C ASP A 56 15.42 8.14 6.82
N PRO A 57 15.32 8.29 8.17
CA PRO A 57 14.36 9.21 8.77
C PRO A 57 14.62 10.67 8.37
N GLU A 58 15.87 11.05 8.09
CA GLU A 58 16.20 12.41 7.64
C GLU A 58 15.65 12.65 6.24
N ARG A 59 15.81 11.66 5.34
CA ARG A 59 15.27 11.73 3.97
C ARG A 59 13.75 11.74 3.94
N VAL A 60 13.10 10.99 4.83
CA VAL A 60 11.63 11.01 4.97
C VAL A 60 11.15 12.36 5.48
N ALA A 61 11.84 12.95 6.46
CA ALA A 61 11.52 14.28 6.97
C ALA A 61 11.63 15.36 5.87
N GLU A 62 12.71 15.35 5.09
CA GLU A 62 12.90 16.25 3.94
C GLU A 62 11.76 16.11 2.91
N LEU A 63 11.35 14.86 2.63
CA LEU A 63 10.27 14.58 1.69
C LEU A 63 8.93 15.14 2.18
N LEU A 64 8.61 14.94 3.47
CA LEU A 64 7.40 15.46 4.10
C LEU A 64 7.38 16.98 4.12
N GLU A 65 8.52 17.61 4.42
CA GLU A 65 8.66 19.08 4.41
C GLU A 65 8.41 19.65 3.00
N ARG A 66 8.98 19.03 1.97
CA ARG A 66 8.73 19.41 0.56
C ARG A 66 7.26 19.21 0.17
N MET A 67 6.63 18.14 0.63
CA MET A 67 5.19 17.91 0.39
C MET A 67 4.31 18.95 1.09
N GLN A 68 4.63 19.29 2.33
CA GLN A 68 3.92 20.31 3.10
C GLN A 68 4.02 21.68 2.41
N ALA A 69 5.23 22.10 2.01
CA ALA A 69 5.45 23.35 1.30
C ALA A 69 4.69 23.40 -0.04
N ALA A 70 4.66 22.27 -0.76
CA ALA A 70 3.88 22.16 -1.99
C ALA A 70 2.38 22.31 -1.72
N LEU A 71 1.82 21.63 -0.70
CA LEU A 71 0.41 21.73 -0.32
C LEU A 71 0.03 23.14 0.18
N ASP A 72 0.89 23.77 0.97
CA ASP A 72 0.67 25.13 1.46
C ASP A 72 0.63 26.13 0.29
N SER A 73 1.45 25.90 -0.75
CA SER A 73 1.41 26.71 -1.98
C SER A 73 0.07 26.60 -2.73
N TYR A 74 -0.73 25.56 -2.53
CA TYR A 74 -2.09 25.47 -3.12
C TYR A 74 -3.15 26.26 -2.35
N SER A 75 -2.88 26.62 -1.10
CA SER A 75 -3.89 27.24 -0.22
C SER A 75 -3.99 28.76 -0.37
N GLU A 76 -3.14 29.38 -1.20
CA GLU A 76 -3.13 30.82 -1.50
C GLU A 76 -4.30 31.22 -2.44
N PRO A 77 -5.31 31.96 -1.97
CA PRO A 77 -6.42 32.40 -2.82
C PRO A 77 -5.97 33.52 -3.78
N GLY A 78 -6.13 33.31 -5.09
CA GLY A 78 -5.86 34.33 -6.11
C GLY A 78 -4.73 34.03 -7.09
N ALA A 79 -4.20 32.80 -7.10
CA ALA A 79 -3.21 32.36 -8.09
C ALA A 79 -3.76 32.40 -9.52
N SER A 80 -2.97 32.86 -10.49
CA SER A 80 -3.35 32.84 -11.90
C SER A 80 -3.40 31.40 -12.45
N GLU A 81 -4.03 31.21 -13.60
CA GLU A 81 -4.08 29.88 -14.26
C GLU A 81 -2.67 29.36 -14.60
N GLU A 82 -1.74 30.26 -14.89
CA GLU A 82 -0.33 29.94 -15.16
C GLU A 82 0.40 29.52 -13.87
N ASP A 83 0.14 30.21 -12.76
CA ASP A 83 0.66 29.83 -11.43
C ASP A 83 0.15 28.45 -10.99
N MET A 84 -1.14 28.16 -11.20
CA MET A 84 -1.70 26.85 -10.89
C MET A 84 -1.10 25.74 -11.77
N ARG A 85 -0.85 26.01 -13.05
CA ARG A 85 -0.17 25.05 -13.94
C ARG A 85 1.26 24.78 -13.49
N GLN A 86 2.00 25.82 -13.11
CA GLN A 86 3.36 25.71 -12.58
C GLN A 86 3.38 24.86 -11.30
N ARG A 87 2.48 25.15 -10.34
CA ARG A 87 2.36 24.41 -9.07
C ARG A 87 1.95 22.95 -9.28
N MET A 88 1.02 22.69 -10.20
CA MET A 88 0.63 21.32 -10.60
C MET A 88 1.78 20.53 -11.23
N ALA A 89 2.64 21.18 -11.99
CA ALA A 89 3.83 20.55 -12.54
C ALA A 89 4.85 20.20 -11.43
N GLU A 90 5.08 21.11 -10.49
CA GLU A 90 5.98 20.87 -9.35
C GLU A 90 5.47 19.74 -8.44
N PHE A 91 4.18 19.73 -8.13
CA PHE A 91 3.56 18.68 -7.34
C PHE A 91 3.59 17.32 -8.06
N ALA A 92 3.37 17.31 -9.39
CA ALA A 92 3.49 16.09 -10.18
C ALA A 92 4.93 15.55 -10.19
N ALA A 93 5.93 16.41 -10.31
CA ALA A 93 7.34 16.03 -10.23
C ALA A 93 7.70 15.48 -8.84
N LEU A 94 7.24 16.13 -7.76
CA LEU A 94 7.44 15.65 -6.40
C LEU A 94 6.77 14.29 -6.17
N ARG A 95 5.54 14.10 -6.65
CA ARG A 95 4.83 12.81 -6.59
C ARG A 95 5.65 11.71 -7.28
N ASP A 96 6.21 11.99 -8.44
CA ASP A 96 7.00 11.01 -9.20
C ASP A 96 8.35 10.71 -8.49
N GLU A 97 8.94 11.71 -7.82
CA GLU A 97 10.12 11.56 -6.95
C GLU A 97 9.82 10.79 -5.65
N VAL A 98 8.63 10.92 -5.06
CA VAL A 98 8.21 10.08 -3.92
C VAL A 98 8.04 8.63 -4.37
N ARG A 99 7.52 8.41 -5.58
CA ARG A 99 7.22 7.08 -6.13
C ARG A 99 8.46 6.20 -6.36
N GLN A 100 9.64 6.79 -6.59
CA GLN A 100 10.90 6.02 -6.69
C GLN A 100 11.39 5.47 -5.34
N TYR A 101 10.94 6.06 -4.23
CA TYR A 101 11.32 5.63 -2.87
C TYR A 101 10.26 4.75 -2.21
N LEU A 102 9.03 4.72 -2.75
CA LEU A 102 8.04 3.77 -2.29
C LEU A 102 8.38 2.36 -2.78
N PRO A 103 8.22 1.33 -1.92
CA PRO A 103 8.31 -0.04 -2.36
C PRO A 103 7.33 -0.26 -3.51
N ARG A 104 7.77 -0.95 -4.56
CA ARG A 104 6.85 -1.37 -5.62
C ARG A 104 5.75 -2.21 -4.99
N LYS A 105 4.49 -1.98 -5.40
CA LYS A 105 3.45 -2.96 -5.09
C LYS A 105 3.91 -4.30 -5.69
N GLN A 106 3.76 -5.40 -4.94
CA GLN A 106 4.01 -6.74 -5.48
C GLN A 106 3.23 -6.86 -6.80
N GLY A 107 3.95 -7.03 -7.92
CA GLY A 107 3.36 -7.15 -9.27
C GLY A 107 3.71 -6.03 -10.29
N GLU A 108 4.34 -4.92 -9.92
CA GLU A 108 4.77 -3.89 -10.91
C GLU A 108 6.11 -4.28 -11.59
N THR A 109 6.05 -5.08 -12.66
CA THR A 109 7.16 -5.26 -13.62
C THR A 109 7.36 -3.99 -14.46
N ARG A 110 8.61 -3.56 -14.65
CA ARG A 110 8.96 -2.55 -15.67
C ARG A 110 9.11 -3.28 -17.00
N GLU A 111 8.29 -2.93 -17.99
CA GLU A 111 8.68 -3.06 -19.40
C GLU A 111 9.64 -1.93 -19.78
#